data_AF-A0A7S2JYE2-F1
#
_entry.id   AF-A0A7S2JYE2-F1
#
_cell.length_a   1.000
_cell.length_b   1.000
_cell.length_c   1.000
_cell.angle_alpha   90.00
_cell.angle_beta   90.00
_cell.angle_gamma   90.00
#
_symmetry.space_group_name_H-M   'P 1'
#
loop_
_entity.id
_entity.type
_entity.pdbx_description
1 polymer ?
#
loop_
_entity_poly.entity_id
_entity_poly.type
_entity_poly.pdbx_seq_one_letter_code
_entity_poly.pdbx_strand_id
1 'polypeptide(L)'
;QQLLDGRNIEFCAESRSGELAPMGCGACWKQRLRWTMGWDETSLKHSKAMAGGQVNCRARCGLLWTFVVRWFLQMLTVGTFWIGFPLTLIWPLKAEIWGQLITRLAQFCFIAGMGPWLFATLEAVFQIPHRGKQSCIQVLFVFIVASPFGFAGFSAFNVAQQTVSFYRIFTGTVSGWEVTARGPAAALGFPIQPEDSRNILRDPDSDDGELGDSGSESD
;
A
#
# COMPACT_ATOMS: atom_id res chain seq x y z
N GLN A 1 -8.75 12.66 15.59
CA GLN A 1 -8.48 14.02 16.07
C GLN A 1 -7.13 14.16 16.79
N GLN A 2 -6.59 13.09 17.37
CA GLN A 2 -5.34 13.11 18.15
C GLN A 2 -4.11 13.77 17.50
N LEU A 3 -3.95 13.69 16.18
CA LEU A 3 -2.85 14.33 15.43
C LEU A 3 -2.93 15.86 15.39
N LEU A 4 -4.14 16.42 15.50
CA LEU A 4 -4.39 17.86 15.52
C LEU A 4 -4.40 18.42 16.95
N ASP A 5 -4.55 17.55 17.94
CA ASP A 5 -4.63 17.90 19.36
C ASP A 5 -3.25 18.10 20.02
N GLY A 6 -2.16 18.11 19.22
CA GLY A 6 -0.80 18.36 19.70
C GLY A 6 -0.19 17.26 20.57
N ARG A 7 -0.82 16.08 20.65
CA ARG A 7 -0.29 14.94 21.40
C ARG A 7 0.90 14.33 20.65
N ASN A 8 1.97 14.00 21.38
CA ASN A 8 3.10 13.27 20.81
C ASN A 8 2.71 11.81 20.56
N ILE A 9 2.90 11.36 19.33
CA ILE A 9 2.79 9.96 18.95
C ILE A 9 4.21 9.43 18.83
N GLU A 10 4.60 8.58 19.77
CA GLU A 10 5.91 7.94 19.75
C GLU A 10 5.84 6.63 18.97
N PHE A 11 6.83 6.41 18.11
CA PHE A 11 6.97 5.16 17.39
C PHE A 11 7.64 4.14 18.30
N CYS A 12 6.90 3.11 18.71
CA CYS A 12 7.47 1.97 19.42
C CYS A 12 7.91 0.91 18.39
N ALA A 13 9.21 0.72 18.21
CA ALA A 13 9.73 -0.26 17.24
C ALA A 13 9.42 -1.72 17.61
N GLU A 14 9.05 -1.95 18.86
CA GLU A 14 8.68 -3.26 19.42
C GLU A 14 7.20 -3.59 19.18
N SER A 15 6.34 -2.61 18.88
CA SER A 15 4.94 -2.85 18.50
C SER A 15 4.85 -3.29 17.03
N ARG A 16 5.43 -4.45 16.71
CA ARG A 16 5.32 -5.07 15.40
C ARG A 16 4.07 -5.95 15.40
N SER A 17 3.06 -5.53 14.65
CA SER A 17 1.93 -6.40 14.35
C SER A 17 2.43 -7.56 13.47
N GLY A 18 2.34 -8.79 13.98
CA GLY A 18 2.67 -10.02 13.24
C GLY A 18 1.61 -10.37 12.20
N GLU A 19 1.06 -9.36 11.52
CA GLU A 19 0.00 -9.53 10.54
C GLU A 19 0.46 -10.45 9.41
N LEU A 20 -0.34 -11.48 9.16
CA LEU A 20 -0.13 -12.40 8.06
C LEU A 20 -0.16 -11.65 6.72
N ALA A 21 0.79 -11.98 5.85
CA ALA A 21 0.80 -11.48 4.49
C ALA A 21 -0.49 -11.90 3.75
N PRO A 22 -1.02 -11.07 2.85
CA PRO A 22 -2.22 -11.41 2.08
C PRO A 22 -1.97 -12.68 1.25
N MET A 23 -2.92 -13.62 1.32
CA MET A 23 -2.86 -14.87 0.56
C MET A 23 -3.27 -14.62 -0.89
N GLY A 24 -2.30 -14.21 -1.70
CA GLY A 24 -2.45 -14.07 -3.14
C GLY A 24 -2.74 -12.64 -3.63
N CYS A 25 -2.77 -12.49 -4.96
CA CYS A 25 -2.83 -11.19 -5.60
C CYS A 25 -4.16 -10.46 -5.38
N GLY A 26 -5.29 -11.18 -5.33
CA GLY A 26 -6.61 -10.59 -5.08
C GLY A 26 -6.74 -10.01 -3.66
N ALA A 27 -6.27 -10.75 -2.65
CA ALA A 27 -6.22 -10.27 -1.26
C ALA A 27 -5.29 -9.07 -1.12
N CYS A 28 -4.12 -9.12 -1.77
CA CYS A 28 -3.17 -8.00 -1.80
C CYS A 28 -3.77 -6.76 -2.45
N TRP A 29 -4.45 -6.92 -3.60
CA TRP A 29 -5.15 -5.83 -4.28
C TRP A 29 -6.22 -5.19 -3.38
N LYS A 30 -7.11 -5.98 -2.77
CA LYS A 30 -8.17 -5.48 -1.89
C LYS A 30 -7.59 -4.74 -0.67
N GLN A 31 -6.56 -5.31 -0.04
CA GLN A 31 -5.92 -4.71 1.14
C GLN A 31 -5.28 -3.36 0.79
N ARG A 32 -4.48 -3.32 -0.27
CA ARG A 32 -3.78 -2.12 -0.71
C ARG A 32 -4.74 -1.05 -1.24
N LEU A 33 -5.79 -1.44 -1.98
CA LEU A 33 -6.83 -0.53 -2.44
C LEU A 33 -7.53 0.15 -1.26
N ARG A 34 -7.79 -0.56 -0.17
CA ARG A 34 -8.36 0.02 1.06
C ARG A 34 -7.44 1.05 1.69
N TRP A 35 -6.15 0.76 1.76
CA TRP A 35 -5.18 1.73 2.28
C TRP A 35 -5.17 2.98 1.42
N THR A 36 -5.14 2.83 0.09
CA THR A 36 -5.20 3.95 -0.85
C THR A 36 -6.47 4.77 -0.65
N MET A 37 -7.65 4.15 -0.60
CA MET A 37 -8.92 4.83 -0.33
C MET A 37 -8.90 5.60 1.00
N GLY A 38 -8.45 4.96 2.08
CA GLY A 38 -8.37 5.61 3.39
C GLY A 38 -7.43 6.82 3.39
N TRP A 39 -6.30 6.73 2.69
CA TRP A 39 -5.38 7.86 2.52
C TRP A 39 -6.01 9.00 1.72
N ASP A 40 -6.76 8.67 0.65
CA ASP A 40 -7.38 9.67 -0.22
C ASP A 40 -8.54 10.38 0.47
N GLU A 41 -9.41 9.63 1.17
CA GLU A 41 -10.49 10.19 2.00
C GLU A 41 -9.92 11.10 3.10
N THR A 42 -8.86 10.66 3.78
CA THR A 42 -8.18 11.47 4.81
C THR A 42 -7.59 12.74 4.20
N SER A 43 -6.96 12.65 3.03
CA SER A 43 -6.40 13.80 2.30
C SER A 43 -7.50 14.82 1.97
N LEU A 44 -8.64 14.36 1.46
CA LEU A 44 -9.78 15.22 1.13
C LEU A 44 -10.38 15.86 2.38
N LYS A 45 -10.64 15.07 3.43
CA LYS A 45 -11.22 15.54 4.69
C LYS A 45 -10.35 16.60 5.39
N HIS A 46 -9.03 16.44 5.35
CA HIS A 46 -8.09 17.32 6.04
C HIS A 46 -7.47 18.40 5.14
N SER A 47 -7.82 18.46 3.86
CA SER A 47 -7.35 19.48 2.91
C SER A 47 -7.58 20.91 3.41
N LYS A 48 -8.78 21.20 3.94
CA LYS A 48 -9.13 22.50 4.53
C LYS A 48 -8.33 22.80 5.79
N ALA A 49 -8.08 21.79 6.63
CA ALA A 49 -7.28 21.95 7.84
C ALA A 49 -5.80 22.25 7.54
N MET A 50 -5.29 21.75 6.40
CA MET A 50 -3.94 22.10 5.91
C MET A 50 -3.86 23.55 5.43
N ALA A 51 -4.91 24.05 4.77
CA ALA A 51 -5.00 25.45 4.37
C ALA A 51 -5.22 26.39 5.58
N GLY A 52 -5.78 25.88 6.67
CA GLY A 52 -6.09 26.61 7.89
C GLY A 52 -4.89 26.82 8.83
N GLY A 53 -4.97 27.90 9.63
CA GLY A 53 -3.93 28.39 10.54
C GLY A 53 -3.56 27.53 11.76
N GLN A 54 -4.24 26.40 12.02
CA GLN A 54 -4.21 25.74 13.33
C GLN A 54 -3.17 24.62 13.53
N VAL A 55 -2.29 24.36 12.57
CA VAL A 55 -1.33 23.23 12.64
C VAL A 55 0.11 23.73 12.65
N ASN A 56 0.96 23.16 13.52
CA ASN A 56 2.39 23.45 13.56
C ASN A 56 3.06 23.25 12.19
N CYS A 57 4.01 24.12 11.83
CA CYS A 57 4.68 24.10 10.51
C CYS A 57 5.28 22.72 10.17
N ARG A 58 5.96 22.08 11.12
CA ARG A 58 6.53 20.74 10.93
C ARG A 58 5.47 19.68 10.60
N ALA A 59 4.34 19.70 11.32
CA ALA A 59 3.23 18.78 11.07
C ALA A 59 2.59 19.08 9.70
N ARG A 60 2.46 20.36 9.33
CA ARG A 60 2.01 20.74 7.97
C ARG A 60 2.92 20.18 6.88
N CYS A 61 4.24 20.27 7.03
CA CYS A 61 5.17 19.69 6.05
C CYS A 61 5.00 18.17 5.93
N GLY A 62 4.82 17.46 7.05
CA GLY A 62 4.55 16.01 7.03
C GLY A 62 3.23 15.66 6.34
N LEU A 63 2.17 16.44 6.60
CA LEU A 63 0.87 16.27 5.96
C LEU A 63 0.93 16.60 4.47
N LEU A 64 1.61 17.69 4.09
CA LEU A 64 1.80 18.09 2.69
C LEU A 64 2.58 17.02 1.91
N TRP A 65 3.64 16.48 2.52
CA TRP A 65 4.41 15.37 1.95
C TRP A 65 3.51 14.15 1.67
N THR A 66 2.74 13.74 2.68
CA THR A 66 1.93 12.51 2.62
C THR A 66 0.70 12.66 1.70
N PHE A 67 0.06 13.83 1.69
CA PHE A 67 -1.22 14.06 1.01
C PHE A 67 -1.12 14.76 -0.34
N VAL A 68 -0.05 15.50 -0.63
CA VAL A 68 0.08 16.24 -1.90
C VAL A 68 1.29 15.76 -2.67
N VAL A 69 2.47 15.72 -2.04
CA VAL A 69 3.69 15.33 -2.73
C VAL A 69 3.61 13.89 -3.22
N ARG A 70 3.03 12.97 -2.43
CA ARG A 70 2.76 11.58 -2.86
C ARG A 70 2.03 11.51 -4.20
N TRP A 71 0.92 12.25 -4.33
CA TRP A 71 0.11 12.29 -5.55
C TRP A 71 0.85 12.92 -6.71
N PHE A 72 1.49 14.06 -6.44
CA PHE A 72 2.24 14.78 -7.44
C PHE A 72 3.38 13.93 -8.01
N LEU A 73 4.14 13.25 -7.16
CA LEU A 73 5.19 12.32 -7.58
C LEU A 73 4.63 11.17 -8.42
N GLN A 74 3.49 10.60 -8.03
CA GLN A 74 2.85 9.54 -8.82
C GLN A 74 2.44 10.04 -10.22
N MET A 75 1.84 11.24 -10.32
CA MET A 75 1.47 11.84 -11.60
C MET A 75 2.70 12.18 -12.45
N LEU A 76 3.79 12.66 -11.84
CA LEU A 76 5.06 12.86 -12.53
C LEU A 76 5.64 11.55 -13.04
N THR A 77 5.59 10.47 -12.26
CA THR A 77 6.02 9.14 -12.71
C THR A 77 5.18 8.67 -13.88
N VAL A 78 3.86 8.87 -13.86
CA VAL A 78 2.98 8.54 -15.00
C VAL A 78 3.35 9.36 -16.23
N GLY A 79 3.42 10.68 -16.09
CA GLY A 79 3.74 11.58 -17.19
C GLY A 79 5.11 11.32 -17.81
N THR A 80 6.12 11.03 -17.00
CA THR A 80 7.49 10.81 -17.50
C THR A 80 7.68 9.41 -18.07
N PHE A 81 7.30 8.37 -17.33
CA PHE A 81 7.60 6.98 -17.69
C PHE A 81 6.61 6.40 -18.69
N TRP A 82 5.30 6.60 -18.48
CA TRP A 82 4.27 5.97 -19.30
C TRP A 82 3.91 6.78 -20.55
N ILE A 83 4.11 8.10 -20.50
CA ILE A 83 3.79 9.01 -21.60
C ILE A 83 5.07 9.53 -22.26
N GLY A 84 5.94 10.16 -21.47
CA GLY A 84 7.15 10.81 -21.96
C GLY A 84 8.09 9.85 -22.68
N PHE A 85 8.45 8.72 -22.06
CA PHE A 85 9.38 7.76 -22.65
C PHE A 85 8.87 7.16 -23.98
N PRO A 86 7.64 6.63 -24.11
CA PRO A 86 7.14 6.18 -25.42
C PRO A 86 7.11 7.29 -26.46
N LEU A 87 6.72 8.51 -26.07
CA LEU A 87 6.74 9.66 -26.98
C LEU A 87 8.14 9.97 -27.49
N THR A 88 9.19 9.86 -26.68
CA THR A 88 10.56 10.10 -27.14
C THR A 88 11.09 9.02 -28.08
N LEU A 89 10.53 7.80 -28.05
CA LEU A 89 10.85 6.74 -29.02
C LEU A 89 10.27 7.04 -30.41
N ILE A 90 9.11 7.70 -30.47
CA ILE A 90 8.41 8.01 -31.72
C ILE A 90 8.84 9.37 -32.28
N TRP A 91 8.98 10.35 -31.39
CA TRP A 91 9.36 11.73 -31.71
C TRP A 91 10.72 12.04 -31.10
N PRO A 92 11.83 11.64 -31.76
CA PRO A 92 13.16 11.90 -31.24
C PRO A 92 13.33 13.41 -31.07
N LEU A 93 13.66 13.84 -29.85
CA LEU A 93 13.89 15.26 -29.55
C LEU A 93 15.08 15.75 -30.40
N LYS A 94 14.80 16.45 -31.50
CA LYS A 94 15.81 17.13 -32.32
C LYS A 94 16.41 18.29 -31.50
N ALA A 95 17.73 18.48 -31.63
CA ALA A 95 18.51 19.22 -30.65
C ALA A 95 18.48 20.75 -30.86
N GLU A 96 17.69 21.42 -30.04
CA GLU A 96 18.10 22.64 -29.35
C GLU A 96 18.28 22.25 -27.87
N ILE A 97 19.50 22.35 -27.34
CA ILE A 97 19.99 22.23 -25.93
C ILE A 97 19.19 21.33 -24.96
N TRP A 98 17.89 21.61 -24.75
CA TRP A 98 16.94 20.84 -23.95
C TRP A 98 16.90 19.34 -24.26
N GLY A 99 16.93 18.94 -25.54
CA GLY A 99 16.90 17.52 -25.90
C GLY A 99 18.11 16.74 -25.35
N GLN A 100 19.29 17.36 -25.38
CA GLN A 100 20.51 16.78 -24.82
C GLN A 100 20.46 16.73 -23.29
N LEU A 101 20.00 17.80 -22.64
CA LEU A 101 19.87 17.86 -21.19
C LEU A 101 18.90 16.77 -20.68
N ILE A 102 17.74 16.62 -21.30
CA ILE A 102 16.74 15.60 -20.94
C ILE A 102 17.34 14.20 -21.10
N THR A 103 18.04 13.93 -22.20
CA THR A 103 18.66 12.62 -22.45
C THR A 103 19.73 12.30 -21.41
N ARG A 104 20.60 13.27 -21.08
CA ARG A 104 21.66 13.09 -20.07
C ARG A 104 21.08 12.89 -18.67
N LEU A 105 20.06 13.66 -18.32
CA LEU A 105 19.37 13.52 -17.04
C LEU A 105 18.68 12.15 -16.93
N ALA A 106 18.01 11.69 -18.00
CA ALA A 106 17.38 10.37 -18.03
C ALA A 106 18.42 9.24 -17.87
N GLN A 107 19.56 9.33 -18.54
CA GLN A 107 20.67 8.38 -18.38
C GLN A 107 21.21 8.38 -16.94
N PHE A 108 21.43 9.56 -16.36
CA PHE A 108 21.87 9.69 -14.98
C PHE A 108 20.87 9.08 -14.00
N CYS A 109 19.58 9.39 -14.13
CA CYS A 109 18.52 8.83 -13.30
C CYS A 109 18.43 7.30 -13.46
N PHE A 110 18.56 6.78 -14.68
CA PHE A 110 18.59 5.34 -14.93
C PHE A 110 19.76 4.67 -14.20
N ILE A 111 20.99 5.19 -14.36
CA ILE A 111 22.18 4.67 -13.68
C ILE A 111 22.02 4.76 -12.16
N ALA A 112 21.54 5.91 -11.65
CA ALA A 112 21.30 6.13 -10.23
C ALA A 112 20.22 5.18 -9.67
N GLY A 113 19.23 4.77 -10.46
CA GLY A 113 18.24 3.77 -10.07
C GLY A 113 18.77 2.32 -10.13
N MET A 114 19.65 2.03 -11.09
CA MET A 114 20.28 0.71 -11.23
C MET A 114 21.22 0.39 -10.08
N GLY A 115 21.89 1.40 -9.50
CA GLY A 115 22.78 1.23 -8.35
C GLY A 115 22.10 0.53 -7.16
N PRO A 116 21.05 1.13 -6.55
CA PRO A 116 20.30 0.53 -5.45
C PRO A 116 19.75 -0.87 -5.77
N TRP A 117 19.28 -1.10 -7.00
CA TRP A 117 18.82 -2.43 -7.42
C TRP A 117 19.94 -3.48 -7.37
N LEU A 118 21.11 -3.16 -7.93
CA LEU A 118 22.28 -4.05 -7.90
C LEU A 118 22.74 -4.29 -6.47
N PHE A 119 22.87 -3.24 -5.66
CA PHE A 119 23.31 -3.38 -4.26
C PHE A 119 22.31 -4.19 -3.42
N ALA A 120 21.00 -3.95 -3.55
CA ALA A 120 19.99 -4.73 -2.83
C ALA A 120 19.98 -6.21 -3.25
N THR A 121 20.19 -6.48 -4.54
CA THR A 121 20.31 -7.86 -5.05
C THR A 121 21.57 -8.53 -4.51
N LEU A 122 22.71 -7.86 -4.54
CA LEU A 122 23.98 -8.36 -4.01
C LEU A 122 23.89 -8.62 -2.50
N GLU A 123 23.30 -7.70 -1.75
CA GLU A 123 23.03 -7.87 -0.32
C GLU A 123 22.17 -9.12 -0.08
N ALA A 124 21.10 -9.31 -0.85
CA ALA A 124 20.26 -10.51 -0.74
C ALA A 124 21.04 -11.80 -1.04
N VAL A 125 21.95 -11.78 -2.03
CA VAL A 125 22.85 -12.90 -2.35
C VAL A 125 23.80 -13.20 -1.20
N PHE A 126 24.44 -12.18 -0.63
CA PHE A 126 25.35 -12.36 0.50
C PHE A 126 24.65 -12.83 1.78
N GLN A 127 23.34 -12.60 1.92
CA GLN A 127 22.55 -13.09 3.04
C GLN A 127 22.08 -14.55 2.89
N ILE A 128 22.30 -15.21 1.74
CA ILE A 128 21.90 -16.61 1.52
C ILE A 128 22.45 -17.58 2.57
N PRO A 129 23.76 -17.55 2.93
CA PRO A 129 24.32 -18.48 3.90
C PRO A 129 23.68 -18.37 5.29
N HIS A 130 23.19 -17.17 5.66
CA HIS A 130 22.62 -16.93 6.99
C HIS A 130 21.15 -17.36 7.11
N ARG A 131 20.37 -17.27 6.03
CA ARG A 131 18.90 -17.45 6.03
C ARG A 131 18.42 -18.80 5.48
N GLY A 132 19.31 -19.65 4.94
CA GLY A 132 19.00 -21.02 4.51
C GLY A 132 18.30 -21.12 3.13
N LYS A 133 17.61 -22.23 2.84
CA LYS A 133 17.02 -22.53 1.52
C LYS A 133 15.97 -21.52 1.04
N GLN A 134 15.25 -20.87 1.97
CA GLN A 134 14.26 -19.84 1.65
C GLN A 134 14.90 -18.59 1.01
N SER A 135 16.20 -18.39 1.21
CA SER A 135 16.94 -17.23 0.71
C SER A 135 17.04 -17.21 -0.82
N CYS A 136 17.15 -18.36 -1.48
CA CYS A 136 17.28 -18.40 -2.94
C CYS A 136 16.03 -17.82 -3.63
N ILE A 137 14.85 -18.14 -3.09
CA ILE A 137 13.58 -17.57 -3.57
C ILE A 137 13.52 -16.07 -3.25
N GLN A 138 13.99 -15.68 -2.06
CA GLN A 138 14.05 -14.27 -1.66
C GLN A 138 14.94 -13.44 -2.61
N VAL A 139 16.10 -13.96 -3.03
CA VAL A 139 16.99 -13.27 -3.97
C VAL A 139 16.29 -13.07 -5.31
N LEU A 140 15.65 -14.12 -5.85
CA LEU A 140 14.91 -14.02 -7.11
C LEU A 140 13.76 -13.02 -7.00
N PHE A 141 13.05 -13.01 -5.87
CA PHE A 141 12.00 -12.03 -5.60
C PHE A 141 12.53 -10.60 -5.54
N VAL A 142 13.61 -10.35 -4.79
CA VAL A 142 14.25 -9.03 -4.71
C VAL A 142 14.74 -8.59 -6.09
N PHE A 143 15.40 -9.48 -6.83
CA PHE A 143 15.89 -9.20 -8.18
C PHE A 143 14.76 -8.76 -9.11
N ILE A 144 13.65 -9.50 -9.15
CA ILE A 144 12.51 -9.20 -10.01
C ILE A 144 11.80 -7.93 -9.56
N VAL A 145 11.45 -7.82 -8.27
CA VAL A 145 10.63 -6.72 -7.75
C VAL A 145 11.39 -5.40 -7.70
N ALA A 146 12.66 -5.42 -7.32
CA ALA A 146 13.50 -4.21 -7.29
C ALA A 146 14.07 -3.86 -8.67
N SER A 147 13.95 -4.73 -9.68
CA SER A 147 14.36 -4.39 -11.05
C SER A 147 13.58 -3.19 -11.60
N PRO A 148 14.12 -2.49 -12.62
CA PRO A 148 13.36 -1.45 -13.31
C PRO A 148 12.00 -1.92 -13.84
N PHE A 149 11.90 -3.18 -14.29
CA PHE A 149 10.64 -3.77 -14.75
C PHE A 149 9.67 -4.06 -13.60
N GLY A 150 10.17 -4.58 -12.48
CA GLY A 150 9.39 -4.77 -11.27
C GLY A 150 8.85 -3.45 -10.72
N PHE A 151 9.70 -2.42 -10.71
CA PHE A 151 9.31 -1.06 -10.34
C PHE A 151 8.25 -0.50 -11.29
N ALA A 152 8.40 -0.68 -12.60
CA ALA A 152 7.39 -0.27 -13.59
C ALA A 152 6.05 -0.99 -13.36
N GLY A 153 6.07 -2.30 -13.15
CA GLY A 153 4.88 -3.09 -12.84
C GLY A 153 4.20 -2.66 -11.53
N PHE A 154 5.00 -2.41 -10.49
CA PHE A 154 4.51 -1.89 -9.22
C PHE A 154 3.93 -0.48 -9.37
N SER A 155 4.54 0.38 -10.18
CA SER A 155 4.02 1.72 -10.48
C SER A 155 2.66 1.63 -11.20
N ALA A 156 2.53 0.77 -12.23
CA ALA A 156 1.25 0.52 -12.90
C ALA A 156 0.17 0.02 -11.93
N PHE A 157 0.53 -0.91 -11.04
CA PHE A 157 -0.36 -1.38 -9.99
C PHE A 157 -0.83 -0.24 -9.09
N ASN A 158 0.07 0.64 -8.62
CA ASN A 158 -0.31 1.81 -7.81
C ASN A 158 -1.22 2.77 -8.58
N VAL A 159 -0.95 3.04 -9.85
CA VAL A 159 -1.82 3.89 -10.70
C VAL A 159 -3.22 3.29 -10.82
N ALA A 160 -3.32 1.99 -11.05
CA ALA A 160 -4.59 1.31 -11.14
C ALA A 160 -5.37 1.38 -9.81
N GLN A 161 -4.70 1.15 -8.68
CA GLN A 161 -5.32 1.29 -7.36
C GLN A 161 -5.80 2.71 -7.10
N GLN A 162 -4.98 3.68 -7.49
CA GLN A 162 -5.28 5.08 -7.29
C GLN A 162 -6.49 5.53 -8.13
N THR A 163 -6.57 5.05 -9.37
CA THR A 163 -7.69 5.28 -10.29
C THR A 163 -8.98 4.67 -9.75
N VAL A 164 -8.92 3.40 -9.30
CA VAL A 164 -10.09 2.70 -8.72
C VAL A 164 -10.54 3.36 -7.41
N SER A 165 -9.59 3.80 -6.58
CA SER A 165 -9.86 4.54 -5.34
C SER A 165 -10.68 5.80 -5.63
N PHE A 166 -10.18 6.65 -6.53
CA PHE A 166 -10.90 7.86 -6.92
C PHE A 166 -12.27 7.56 -7.52
N TYR A 167 -12.35 6.59 -8.44
CA TYR A 167 -13.61 6.20 -9.04
C TYR A 167 -14.65 5.80 -7.98
N ARG A 168 -14.24 5.00 -6.98
CA ARG A 168 -15.13 4.59 -5.87
C ARG A 168 -15.54 5.75 -4.97
N ILE A 169 -14.62 6.65 -4.66
CA ILE A 169 -14.91 7.85 -3.85
C ILE A 169 -15.89 8.76 -4.60
N PHE A 170 -15.68 9.00 -5.90
CA PHE A 170 -16.56 9.85 -6.71
C PHE A 170 -17.96 9.24 -6.92
N THR A 171 -18.05 7.92 -7.05
CA THR A 171 -19.34 7.22 -7.20
C THR A 171 -20.04 6.94 -5.87
N GLY A 172 -19.42 7.28 -4.74
CA GLY A 172 -19.94 6.94 -3.41
C GLY A 172 -20.01 5.44 -3.12
N THR A 173 -19.41 4.60 -3.97
CA THR A 173 -19.44 3.14 -3.83
C THR A 173 -18.30 2.69 -2.90
N VAL A 174 -18.29 3.21 -1.68
CA VAL A 174 -17.40 2.74 -0.62
C VAL A 174 -18.05 1.48 -0.05
N SER A 175 -17.72 0.32 -0.64
CA SER A 175 -18.16 -0.97 -0.11
C SER A 175 -17.77 -1.06 1.37
N GLY A 176 -18.68 -1.56 2.21
CA GLY A 176 -18.46 -1.76 3.64
C GLY A 176 -17.17 -2.53 3.94
N TRP A 177 -16.76 -2.51 5.21
CA TRP A 177 -15.52 -3.12 5.66
C TRP A 177 -15.51 -4.64 5.46
N GLU A 178 -15.04 -5.12 4.31
CA GLU A 178 -14.79 -6.55 4.09
C GLU A 178 -13.51 -6.96 4.83
N VAL A 179 -13.56 -7.96 5.70
CA VAL A 179 -12.33 -8.51 6.30
C VAL A 179 -11.59 -9.32 5.22
N THR A 180 -10.36 -8.92 4.88
CA THR A 180 -9.55 -9.65 3.89
C THR A 180 -9.27 -11.05 4.43
N ALA A 181 -9.63 -12.10 3.65
CA ALA A 181 -9.35 -13.48 4.01
C ALA A 181 -7.85 -13.67 4.30
N ARG A 182 -7.54 -14.25 5.47
CA ARG A 182 -6.19 -14.49 5.97
C ARG A 182 -5.82 -15.95 5.73
N GLY A 183 -4.52 -16.25 5.65
CA GLY A 183 -4.06 -17.64 5.57
C GLY A 183 -4.39 -18.42 6.85
N PRO A 184 -4.53 -19.76 6.77
CA PRO A 184 -4.77 -20.59 7.94
C PRO A 184 -3.61 -20.45 8.95
N ALA A 185 -3.93 -20.21 10.22
CA ALA A 185 -2.96 -20.07 11.31
C ALA A 185 -2.03 -21.29 11.44
N ALA A 186 -2.48 -22.46 10.97
CA ALA A 186 -1.70 -23.70 10.90
C ALA A 186 -0.38 -23.57 10.12
N ALA A 187 -0.32 -22.68 9.12
CA ALA A 187 0.88 -22.50 8.29
C ALA A 187 2.07 -21.87 9.07
N LEU A 188 1.82 -21.31 10.26
CA LEU A 188 2.84 -20.69 11.12
C LEU A 188 3.38 -21.64 12.20
N GLY A 189 2.97 -22.92 12.23
CA GLY A 189 3.48 -23.88 13.21
C GLY A 189 3.03 -23.62 14.64
N PHE A 190 2.04 -22.74 14.86
CA PHE A 190 1.37 -22.66 16.15
C PHE A 190 0.55 -23.93 16.36
N PRO A 191 0.77 -24.69 17.45
CA PRO A 191 -0.06 -25.84 17.75
C PRO A 191 -1.49 -25.35 17.94
N ILE A 192 -2.38 -25.74 17.03
CA ILE A 192 -3.81 -25.56 17.22
C ILE A 192 -4.17 -26.33 18.48
N GLN A 193 -4.52 -25.62 19.55
CA GLN A 193 -5.11 -26.31 20.69
C GLN A 193 -6.42 -26.94 20.21
N PRO A 194 -6.64 -28.25 20.45
CA PRO A 194 -7.79 -28.98 19.93
C PRO A 194 -9.15 -28.47 20.42
N GLU A 195 -9.18 -27.58 21.42
CA GLU A 195 -10.44 -27.00 21.92
C GLU A 195 -11.03 -25.93 20.99
N ASP A 196 -10.23 -25.15 20.25
CA ASP A 196 -10.74 -24.05 19.42
C ASP A 196 -11.41 -24.53 18.11
N SER A 197 -11.16 -25.77 17.70
CA SER A 197 -11.75 -26.33 16.48
C SER A 197 -13.26 -26.58 16.62
N ARG A 198 -13.77 -26.69 17.86
CA ARG A 198 -15.21 -26.88 18.12
C ARG A 198 -16.01 -25.58 18.05
N ASN A 199 -15.39 -24.42 18.28
CA ASN A 199 -16.08 -23.13 18.25
C ASN A 199 -16.11 -22.47 16.87
N ILE A 200 -15.19 -22.83 15.97
CA ILE A 200 -15.10 -22.26 14.61
C ILE A 200 -16.19 -22.84 13.68
N LEU A 201 -16.80 -23.98 14.04
CA LEU A 201 -17.94 -24.56 13.31
C LEU A 201 -19.30 -24.13 13.88
N ARG A 202 -19.35 -23.02 14.63
CA ARG A 202 -20.61 -22.39 15.03
C ARG A 202 -20.91 -21.30 14.01
N ASP A 203 -21.92 -21.56 13.18
CA ASP A 203 -22.36 -20.66 12.12
C ASP A 203 -22.79 -19.31 12.75
N PRO A 204 -22.16 -18.17 12.42
CA PRO A 204 -22.58 -16.88 12.96
C PRO A 204 -23.98 -16.45 12.47
N ASP A 205 -24.56 -17.17 11.50
CA ASP A 205 -25.91 -16.93 10.98
C ASP A 205 -26.99 -17.80 11.65
N SER A 206 -26.66 -18.64 12.66
CA SER A 206 -27.68 -19.22 13.54
C SER A 206 -28.06 -18.22 14.62
N ASP A 207 -28.73 -17.14 14.19
CA ASP A 207 -29.59 -16.32 15.04
C ASP A 207 -30.98 -16.95 14.95
N ASP A 208 -31.15 -18.08 15.64
CA ASP A 208 -32.43 -18.68 15.95
C ASP A 208 -33.20 -17.73 16.86
N GLY A 209 -33.89 -16.80 16.20
CA GLY A 209 -34.85 -15.87 16.79
C GLY A 209 -36.01 -16.62 17.45
N GLU A 210 -35.74 -17.16 18.65
CA GLU A 210 -36.76 -17.56 19.60
C GLU A 210 -37.45 -16.30 20.11
N LEU A 211 -38.48 -15.90 19.37
CA LEU A 211 -39.59 -15.08 19.82
C LEU A 211 -40.26 -15.79 21.01
N GLY A 212 -39.76 -15.49 22.21
CA GLY A 212 -40.42 -15.78 23.48
C GLY A 212 -41.66 -14.92 23.63
N ASP A 213 -42.78 -15.57 23.37
CA ASP A 213 -44.17 -15.10 23.38
C ASP A 213 -44.68 -14.71 24.77
N SER A 214 -45.63 -13.78 24.74
CA SER A 214 -46.66 -13.38 25.72
C SER A 214 -46.58 -13.86 27.18
N GLY A 215 -46.49 -12.88 28.08
CA GLY A 215 -46.94 -12.99 29.47
C GLY A 215 -47.74 -11.74 29.85
N SER A 216 -49.01 -11.70 29.45
CA SER A 216 -50.02 -10.79 29.96
C SER A 216 -50.34 -11.14 31.42
N GLU A 217 -50.18 -10.20 32.35
CA GLU A 217 -50.84 -10.28 33.64
C GLU A 217 -51.49 -8.93 33.96
N SER A 218 -52.82 -8.97 33.87
CA SER A 218 -53.78 -7.97 34.30
C SER A 218 -54.07 -8.16 35.79
N ASP A 219 -53.83 -7.14 36.60
CA ASP A 219 -54.77 -6.45 37.53
C ASP A 219 -54.01 -5.55 38.52
#